data_AF-A0A0R2BK13-F1
#
_entry.id   AF-A0A0R2BK13-F1
#
_cell.length_a   1.000
_cell.length_b   1.000
_cell.length_c   1.000
_cell.angle_alpha   90.00
_cell.angle_beta   90.00
_cell.angle_gamma   90.00
#
_symmetry.space_group_name_H-M   'P 1'
#
loop_
_entity.id
_entity.type
_entity.pdbx_description
1 polymer ?
#
loop_
_entity_poly.entity_id
_entity_poly.type
_entity_poly.pdbx_seq_one_letter_code
_entity_poly.pdbx_strand_id
1 'polypeptide(L)'
;MAIEMRELRGDDLFSLLAIVGKLDIKDEFVKMFERNVEATNVVPMDHQSKKPTKVEQAKIDLSEKEVEKRGMEMAASMLQKVLVNLKAIKYEVNELLADLTGLTLADIQSLGLKDYTTLLISFFKKPELKDFFESIASLL
;
A
#
# COMPACT_ATOMS: atom_id res chain seq x y z
N MET A 1 -21.52 6.88 11.71
CA MET A 1 -20.75 6.38 12.88
C MET A 1 -19.33 6.14 12.41
N ALA A 2 -18.31 6.33 13.25
CA ALA A 2 -16.96 5.91 12.89
C ALA A 2 -16.83 4.41 13.19
N ILE A 3 -16.73 3.58 12.15
CA ILE A 3 -16.46 2.16 12.30
C ILE A 3 -14.94 2.02 12.49
N GLU A 4 -14.53 1.46 13.62
CA GLU A 4 -13.11 1.23 13.91
C GLU A 4 -12.62 -0.05 13.22
N MET A 5 -11.35 -0.04 12.82
CA MET A 5 -10.67 -1.18 12.21
C MET A 5 -9.43 -1.55 13.02
N ARG A 6 -9.26 -2.85 13.32
CA ARG A 6 -8.02 -3.37 13.91
C ARG A 6 -6.81 -3.06 13.02
N GLU A 7 -5.62 -3.10 13.61
CA GLU A 7 -4.36 -3.02 12.87
C GLU A 7 -4.23 -4.19 11.89
N LEU A 8 -3.51 -3.94 10.79
CA LEU A 8 -3.12 -4.99 9.85
C LEU A 8 -2.08 -5.91 10.51
N ARG A 9 -2.20 -7.20 10.23
CA ARG A 9 -1.38 -8.29 10.77
C ARG A 9 -0.86 -9.14 9.62
N GLY A 10 0.11 -10.01 9.90
CA GLY A 10 0.75 -10.84 8.88
C GLY A 10 -0.21 -11.69 8.05
N ASP A 11 -1.32 -12.14 8.63
CA ASP A 11 -2.32 -12.95 7.91
C ASP A 11 -3.08 -12.15 6.85
N ASP A 12 -3.26 -10.83 7.07
CA ASP A 12 -3.91 -9.92 6.12
C ASP A 12 -3.11 -9.80 4.81
N LEU A 13 -1.83 -10.18 4.82
CA LEU A 13 -0.97 -10.23 3.64
C LEU A 13 -1.63 -11.03 2.52
N PHE A 14 -2.23 -12.18 2.83
CA PHE A 14 -2.83 -13.06 1.81
C PHE A 14 -4.09 -12.43 1.21
N SER A 15 -4.91 -11.79 2.03
CA SER A 15 -6.09 -11.05 1.56
C SER A 15 -5.68 -9.88 0.66
N LEU A 16 -4.65 -9.12 1.06
CA LEU A 16 -4.12 -8.02 0.27
C LEU A 16 -3.51 -8.51 -1.06
N LEU A 17 -2.73 -9.60 -1.04
CA LEU A 17 -2.15 -10.21 -2.23
C LEU A 17 -3.21 -10.78 -3.17
N ALA A 18 -4.30 -11.36 -2.64
CA ALA A 18 -5.41 -11.84 -3.45
C ALA A 18 -6.13 -10.69 -4.18
N ILE A 19 -6.36 -9.57 -3.48
CA ILE A 19 -6.91 -8.35 -4.07
C ILE A 19 -5.98 -7.83 -5.17
N VAL A 20 -4.69 -7.69 -4.84
CA VAL A 20 -3.63 -7.27 -5.78
C VAL A 20 -3.60 -8.15 -7.03
N GLY A 21 -3.57 -9.47 -6.88
CA GLY A 21 -3.51 -10.42 -7.99
C GLY A 21 -4.72 -10.33 -8.93
N LYS A 22 -5.91 -10.02 -8.39
CA LYS A 22 -7.13 -9.83 -9.18
C LYS A 22 -7.21 -8.49 -9.90
N LEU A 23 -6.45 -7.50 -9.47
CA LEU A 23 -6.45 -6.16 -10.05
C LEU A 23 -5.55 -6.01 -11.28
N ASP A 24 -4.82 -7.07 -11.65
CA ASP A 24 -3.87 -7.09 -12.77
C ASP A 24 -2.97 -5.84 -12.79
N ILE A 25 -2.30 -5.63 -11.66
CA ILE A 25 -1.46 -4.45 -11.39
C ILE A 25 0.01 -4.68 -11.72
N LYS A 26 0.31 -5.78 -12.43
CA LYS A 26 1.67 -6.19 -12.76
C LYS A 26 2.44 -5.09 -13.47
N ASP A 27 1.82 -4.39 -14.41
CA ASP A 27 2.49 -3.37 -15.21
C ASP A 27 2.90 -2.13 -14.40
N GLU A 28 2.09 -1.73 -13.41
CA GLU A 28 2.41 -0.62 -12.50
C GLU A 28 3.55 -1.00 -11.57
N PHE A 29 3.56 -2.25 -11.13
CA PHE A 29 4.64 -2.82 -10.35
C PHE A 29 5.95 -2.90 -11.15
N VAL A 30 5.91 -3.37 -12.40
CA VAL A 30 7.08 -3.42 -13.29
C VAL A 30 7.60 -2.01 -13.59
N LYS A 31 6.72 -1.03 -13.88
CA LYS A 31 7.13 0.37 -14.07
C LYS A 31 7.80 0.99 -12.85
N MET A 32 7.42 0.55 -11.65
CA MET A 32 8.07 0.96 -10.42
C MET A 32 9.46 0.34 -10.30
N PHE A 33 9.59 -0.96 -10.59
CA PHE A 33 10.87 -1.66 -10.55
C PHE A 33 11.89 -1.05 -11.53
N GLU A 34 11.50 -0.83 -12.78
CA GLU A 34 12.36 -0.23 -13.81
C GLU A 34 12.90 1.15 -13.35
N ARG A 35 12.07 1.95 -12.68
CA ARG A 35 12.47 3.26 -12.11
C ARG A 35 13.23 3.16 -10.78
N ASN A 36 13.18 2.01 -10.10
CA ASN A 36 14.00 1.74 -8.92
C ASN A 36 15.41 1.31 -9.32
N VAL A 37 15.58 0.51 -10.37
CA VAL A 37 16.90 0.14 -10.92
C VAL A 37 17.71 1.36 -11.35
N GLU A 38 17.06 2.40 -11.90
CA GLU A 38 17.72 3.66 -12.23
C GLU A 38 18.18 4.45 -10.99
N ALA A 39 17.55 4.23 -9.83
CA ALA A 39 17.87 4.89 -8.56
C ALA A 39 18.84 4.08 -7.68
N THR A 40 18.92 2.76 -7.84
CA THR A 40 19.77 1.85 -7.04
C THR A 40 21.22 1.71 -7.50
N ASN A 41 21.80 2.72 -8.15
CA ASN A 41 23.26 2.90 -8.16
C ASN A 41 23.78 3.31 -6.76
N VAL A 42 23.30 2.64 -5.71
CA VAL A 42 23.74 2.77 -4.33
C VAL A 42 24.90 1.79 -4.15
N VAL A 43 26.09 2.36 -4.07
CA VAL A 43 27.33 1.65 -3.72
C VAL A 43 27.11 0.90 -2.39
N PRO A 44 27.47 -0.40 -2.28
CA PRO A 44 27.34 -1.11 -1.02
C PRO A 44 28.26 -0.46 0.02
N MET A 45 27.70 0.17 1.06
CA MET A 45 28.47 0.63 2.20
C MET A 45 28.71 -0.55 3.14
N ASP A 46 29.82 -1.24 2.87
CA ASP A 46 30.45 -2.14 3.81
C ASP A 46 30.81 -1.38 5.11
N HIS A 47 30.67 -2.05 6.24
CA HIS A 47 30.53 -1.47 7.58
C HIS A 47 31.45 -0.28 7.90
N GLN A 48 30.89 0.91 8.16
CA GLN A 48 31.51 1.92 9.04
C GLN A 48 30.55 3.06 9.44
N SER A 49 30.32 3.16 10.76
CA SER A 49 29.53 4.18 11.44
C SER A 49 30.15 5.59 11.35
N LYS A 50 30.12 6.22 10.17
CA LYS A 50 30.38 7.66 10.02
C LYS A 50 29.06 8.39 9.86
N LYS A 51 28.82 9.40 10.70
CA LYS A 51 27.67 10.31 10.51
C LYS A 51 27.77 10.94 9.11
N PRO A 52 26.70 10.93 8.30
CA PRO A 52 26.73 11.48 6.95
C PRO A 52 27.17 12.95 6.97
N THR A 53 27.98 13.34 5.99
CA THR A 53 28.28 14.77 5.78
C THR A 53 27.00 15.52 5.38
N LYS A 54 26.92 16.85 5.59
CA LYS A 54 25.73 17.66 5.21
C LYS A 54 25.27 17.46 3.75
N VAL A 55 26.21 17.11 2.86
CA VAL A 55 25.95 16.83 1.44
C VAL A 55 25.43 15.41 1.23
N GLU A 56 25.92 14.41 1.97
CA GLU A 56 25.36 13.06 1.96
C GLU A 56 23.97 13.02 2.61
N GLN A 57 23.78 13.72 3.72
CA GLN A 57 22.48 13.83 4.37
C GLN A 57 21.45 14.46 3.44
N ALA A 58 21.80 15.51 2.71
CA ALA A 58 20.92 16.11 1.72
C ALA A 58 20.58 15.16 0.56
N LYS A 59 21.49 14.26 0.16
CA LYS A 59 21.22 13.22 -0.85
C LYS A 59 20.32 12.12 -0.32
N ILE A 60 20.49 11.73 0.94
CA ILE A 60 19.63 10.77 1.63
C ILE A 60 18.21 11.35 1.75
N ASP A 61 18.07 12.58 2.24
CA ASP A 61 16.77 13.26 2.39
C ASP A 61 16.06 13.46 1.03
N LEU A 62 16.83 13.71 -0.05
CA LEU A 62 16.29 13.77 -1.41
C LEU A 62 15.81 12.39 -1.89
N SER A 63 16.59 11.33 -1.65
CA SER A 63 16.17 9.97 -2.00
C SER A 63 14.94 9.53 -1.21
N GLU A 64 14.82 9.88 0.07
CA GLU A 64 13.68 9.56 0.92
C GLU A 64 12.40 10.28 0.43
N LYS A 65 12.51 11.56 0.06
CA LYS A 65 11.37 12.30 -0.52
C LYS A 65 10.94 11.78 -1.88
N GLU A 66 11.88 11.32 -2.70
CA GLU A 66 11.55 10.66 -3.97
C GLU A 66 10.85 9.32 -3.73
N VAL A 67 11.31 8.53 -2.76
CA VAL A 67 10.66 7.27 -2.34
C VAL A 67 9.26 7.54 -1.81
N GLU A 68 9.08 8.55 -0.96
CA GLU A 68 7.77 8.93 -0.39
C GLU A 68 6.79 9.37 -1.48
N LYS A 69 7.23 10.21 -2.43
CA LYS A 69 6.42 10.64 -3.58
C LYS A 69 6.03 9.46 -4.46
N ARG A 70 6.94 8.52 -4.72
CA ARG A 70 6.68 7.28 -5.47
C ARG A 70 5.64 6.42 -4.76
N GLY A 71 5.78 6.21 -3.45
CA GLY A 71 4.83 5.47 -2.63
C GLY A 71 3.42 6.09 -2.69
N MET A 72 3.32 7.41 -2.68
CA MET A 72 2.05 8.13 -2.80
C MET A 72 1.42 8.01 -4.20
N GLU A 73 2.19 8.14 -5.27
CA GLU A 73 1.71 7.93 -6.65
C GLU A 73 1.23 6.48 -6.86
N MET A 74 1.92 5.52 -6.28
CA MET A 74 1.53 4.11 -6.30
C MET A 74 0.23 3.87 -5.53
N ALA A 75 0.12 4.37 -4.29
CA ALA A 75 -1.09 4.25 -3.50
C ALA A 75 -2.30 4.87 -4.23
N ALA A 76 -2.11 6.00 -4.92
CA ALA A 76 -3.15 6.63 -5.73
C ALA A 76 -3.54 5.79 -6.96
N SER A 77 -2.57 5.24 -7.70
CA SER A 77 -2.81 4.34 -8.84
C SER A 77 -3.52 3.06 -8.41
N MET A 78 -3.11 2.49 -7.27
CA MET A 78 -3.72 1.33 -6.64
C MET A 78 -5.14 1.58 -6.21
N LEU A 79 -5.38 2.70 -5.53
CA LEU A 79 -6.72 3.15 -5.17
C LEU A 79 -7.58 3.32 -6.42
N GLN A 80 -7.06 3.95 -7.48
CA GLN A 80 -7.77 4.08 -8.75
C GLN A 80 -8.11 2.71 -9.33
N LYS A 81 -7.16 1.78 -9.43
CA LYS A 81 -7.38 0.43 -9.94
C LYS A 81 -8.41 -0.37 -9.13
N VAL A 82 -8.35 -0.27 -7.80
CA VAL A 82 -9.38 -0.81 -6.90
C VAL A 82 -10.75 -0.24 -7.28
N LEU A 83 -10.85 1.07 -7.48
CA LEU A 83 -12.11 1.73 -7.83
C LEU A 83 -12.65 1.34 -9.22
N VAL A 84 -11.81 1.19 -10.24
CA VAL A 84 -12.28 0.79 -11.59
C VAL A 84 -12.59 -0.71 -11.69
N ASN A 85 -11.95 -1.55 -10.89
CA ASN A 85 -12.16 -3.01 -10.88
C ASN A 85 -12.98 -3.48 -9.68
N LEU A 86 -13.68 -2.58 -9.00
CA LEU A 86 -14.36 -2.85 -7.72
C LEU A 86 -15.34 -4.02 -7.81
N LYS A 87 -15.95 -4.27 -8.99
CA LYS A 87 -16.82 -5.43 -9.21
C LYS A 87 -16.08 -6.77 -9.12
N ALA A 88 -14.84 -6.85 -9.58
CA ALA A 88 -14.05 -8.08 -9.62
C ALA A 88 -13.48 -8.47 -8.25
N ILE A 89 -13.28 -7.48 -7.38
CA ILE A 89 -12.69 -7.66 -6.04
C ILE A 89 -13.67 -7.35 -4.91
N LYS A 90 -14.96 -7.15 -5.22
CA LYS A 90 -15.98 -6.75 -4.25
C LYS A 90 -16.02 -7.70 -3.05
N TYR A 91 -15.99 -8.99 -3.32
CA TYR A 91 -16.11 -10.01 -2.29
C TYR A 91 -14.92 -9.96 -1.34
N GLU A 92 -13.70 -9.95 -1.88
CA GLU A 92 -12.45 -9.94 -1.13
C GLU A 92 -12.28 -8.67 -0.31
N VAL A 93 -12.63 -7.52 -0.88
CA VAL A 93 -12.60 -6.24 -0.17
C VAL A 93 -13.59 -6.26 0.98
N ASN A 94 -14.82 -6.74 0.77
CA ASN A 94 -15.82 -6.79 1.83
C ASN A 94 -15.48 -7.80 2.92
N GLU A 95 -14.87 -8.93 2.56
CA GLU A 95 -14.40 -9.95 3.50
C GLU A 95 -13.25 -9.40 4.37
N LEU A 96 -12.29 -8.72 3.76
CA LEU A 96 -11.21 -8.04 4.49
C LEU A 96 -11.77 -6.96 5.42
N LEU A 97 -12.68 -6.10 4.95
CA LEU A 97 -13.29 -5.06 5.78
C LEU A 97 -14.12 -5.64 6.92
N ALA A 98 -14.83 -6.75 6.70
CA ALA A 98 -15.57 -7.46 7.73
C ALA A 98 -14.63 -7.94 8.84
N ASP A 99 -13.54 -8.61 8.46
CA ASP A 99 -12.54 -9.10 9.41
C ASP A 99 -11.80 -7.98 10.15
N LEU A 100 -11.51 -6.87 9.47
CA LEU A 100 -10.87 -5.71 10.10
C LEU A 100 -11.78 -4.99 11.10
N THR A 101 -13.09 -5.02 10.89
CA THR A 101 -14.07 -4.32 11.75
C THR A 101 -14.73 -5.23 12.77
N GLY A 102 -14.53 -6.55 12.68
CA GLY A 102 -15.26 -7.54 13.46
C GLY A 102 -16.74 -7.65 13.10
N LEU A 103 -17.15 -7.05 11.97
CA LEU A 103 -18.52 -7.11 11.46
C LEU A 103 -18.69 -8.31 10.54
N THR A 104 -19.94 -8.69 10.24
CA THR A 104 -20.19 -9.73 9.24
C THR A 104 -20.10 -9.17 7.82
N LEU A 105 -19.88 -10.05 6.84
CA LEU A 105 -19.94 -9.67 5.43
C LEU A 105 -21.27 -8.99 5.06
N ALA A 106 -22.38 -9.45 5.66
CA ALA A 106 -23.70 -8.90 5.42
C ALA A 106 -23.82 -7.47 5.99
N ASP A 107 -23.26 -7.22 7.17
CA ASP A 107 -23.23 -5.90 7.79
C ASP A 107 -22.50 -4.90 6.88
N ILE A 108 -21.30 -5.27 6.41
CA ILE A 108 -20.51 -4.46 5.47
C ILE A 108 -21.28 -4.15 4.19
N GLN A 109 -21.96 -5.14 3.61
CA GLN A 109 -22.74 -4.96 2.39
C GLN A 109 -23.99 -4.10 2.57
N SER A 110 -24.52 -4.04 3.79
CA SER A 110 -25.70 -3.25 4.14
C SER A 110 -25.38 -1.80 4.52
N LEU A 111 -24.09 -1.44 4.61
CA LEU A 111 -23.66 -0.08 4.93
C LEU A 111 -24.19 0.93 3.91
N GLY A 112 -24.64 2.08 4.42
CA GLY A 112 -24.98 3.22 3.57
C GLY A 112 -23.77 3.71 2.79
N LEU A 113 -24.00 4.27 1.60
CA LEU A 113 -22.93 4.70 0.67
C LEU A 113 -21.86 5.57 1.34
N LYS A 114 -22.28 6.52 2.19
CA LYS A 114 -21.36 7.41 2.92
C LYS A 114 -20.48 6.65 3.91
N ASP A 115 -21.06 5.73 4.68
CA ASP A 115 -20.35 4.96 5.70
C ASP A 115 -19.39 3.96 5.03
N TYR A 116 -19.84 3.26 3.98
CA TYR A 116 -18.99 2.35 3.20
C TYR A 116 -17.81 3.08 2.53
N THR A 117 -18.06 4.24 1.91
CA THR A 117 -16.99 5.06 1.29
C THR A 117 -16.01 5.55 2.35
N THR A 118 -16.51 5.97 3.52
CA THR A 118 -15.66 6.40 4.64
C THR A 118 -14.81 5.25 5.13
N LEU A 119 -15.38 4.05 5.26
CA LEU A 119 -14.66 2.84 5.68
C LEU A 119 -13.53 2.49 4.71
N LEU A 120 -13.80 2.50 3.40
CA LEU A 120 -12.77 2.31 2.37
C LEU A 120 -11.64 3.34 2.47
N ILE A 121 -11.98 4.63 2.58
CA ILE A 121 -10.99 5.70 2.70
C ILE A 121 -10.14 5.51 3.97
N SER A 122 -10.77 5.16 5.10
CA SER A 122 -10.07 4.91 6.35
C SER A 122 -9.14 3.70 6.26
N PHE A 123 -9.54 2.65 5.54
CA PHE A 123 -8.69 1.49 5.28
C PHE A 123 -7.44 1.90 4.50
N PHE A 124 -7.60 2.60 3.37
CA PHE A 124 -6.48 3.07 2.55
C PHE A 124 -5.59 4.13 3.20
N LYS A 125 -6.00 4.69 4.35
CA LYS A 125 -5.20 5.62 5.16
C LYS A 125 -4.39 4.93 6.26
N LYS A 126 -4.53 3.62 6.43
CA LYS A 126 -3.78 2.86 7.43
C LYS A 126 -2.28 2.94 7.12
N PRO A 127 -1.43 3.35 8.08
CA PRO A 127 0.02 3.43 7.86
C PRO A 127 0.63 2.09 7.47
N GLU A 128 0.07 0.97 7.96
CA GLU A 128 0.56 -0.38 7.67
C GLU A 128 0.46 -0.75 6.17
N LEU A 129 -0.42 -0.10 5.41
CA LEU A 129 -0.49 -0.29 3.95
C LEU A 129 0.73 0.28 3.24
N LYS A 130 1.34 1.35 3.77
CA LYS A 130 2.59 1.90 3.22
C LYS A 130 3.69 0.84 3.29
N ASP A 131 3.88 0.25 4.47
CA ASP A 131 4.89 -0.78 4.71
C ASP A 131 4.66 -2.02 3.83
N PHE A 132 3.39 -2.41 3.63
CA PHE A 132 3.02 -3.49 2.72
C PHE A 132 3.43 -3.19 1.26
N PHE A 133 3.10 -2.00 0.73
CA PHE A 133 3.45 -1.65 -0.65
C PHE A 133 4.96 -1.51 -0.85
N GLU A 134 5.68 -0.94 0.12
CA GLU A 134 7.15 -0.89 0.12
C GLU A 134 7.76 -2.29 0.10
N SER A 135 7.23 -3.21 0.92
CA SER A 135 7.69 -4.60 0.98
C SER A 135 7.47 -5.34 -0.33
N ILE A 136 6.29 -5.23 -0.96
CA ILE A 136 6.05 -5.86 -2.27
C ILE A 136 6.93 -5.26 -3.36
N ALA A 137 7.12 -3.94 -3.36
CA ALA A 137 8.00 -3.28 -4.31
C ALA A 137 9.46 -3.79 -4.24
N SER A 138 9.89 -4.32 -3.10
CA SER A 138 11.21 -4.93 -2.92
C SER A 138 11.33 -6.38 -3.40
N LEU A 139 10.20 -7.08 -3.56
CA LEU A 139 10.15 -8.48 -3.99
C LEU A 139 10.17 -8.66 -5.52
N LEU A 140 9.89 -7.58 -6.24
CA LEU A 140 9.84 -7.51 -7.70
C LEU A 140 11.10 -6.83 -8.20
#